data_AF-A0A926XJW1-F1
#
_entry.id   AF-A0A926XJW1-F1
#
_cell.length_a   1.000
_cell.length_b   1.000
_cell.length_c   1.000
_cell.angle_alpha   90.00
_cell.angle_beta   90.00
_cell.angle_gamma   90.00
#
_symmetry.space_group_name_H-M   'P 1'
#
loop_
_entity.id
_entity.type
_entity.pdbx_description
1 polymer ?
#
loop_
_entity_poly.entity_id
_entity_poly.type
_entity_poly.pdbx_seq_one_letter_code
_entity_poly.pdbx_strand_id
1 'polypeptide(L)' 'MAKEEVIKLFRAVQTDSGLREKLNSAPDLETLVKMAEECGYYFTVEEWKDTTGFKVEELEGELSEIPGL' A
#
# COMPACT_ATOMS: atom_id res chain seq x y z
N MET A 1 -5.54 -7.82 13.50
CA MET A 1 -4.53 -6.91 14.08
C MET A 1 -3.55 -6.35 13.04
N ALA A 2 -3.33 -6.99 11.87
CA ALA A 2 -2.43 -6.42 10.85
C ALA A 2 -3.08 -5.50 9.79
N LYS A 3 -4.38 -5.65 9.48
CA LYS A 3 -5.08 -4.72 8.54
C LYS A 3 -4.94 -3.25 8.96
N GLU A 4 -4.90 -3.00 10.26
CA GLU A 4 -4.72 -1.66 10.82
C GLU A 4 -3.32 -1.10 10.51
N GLU A 5 -2.28 -1.94 10.55
CA GLU A 5 -0.90 -1.55 10.21
C GLU A 5 -0.77 -1.26 8.71
N VAL A 6 -1.40 -2.07 7.86
CA VAL A 6 -1.46 -1.80 6.41
C VAL A 6 -2.18 -0.47 6.12
N ILE A 7 -3.29 -0.19 6.82
CA ILE A 7 -4.02 1.07 6.67
C ILE A 7 -3.19 2.26 7.17
N LYS A 8 -2.47 2.12 8.29
CA LYS A 8 -1.57 3.17 8.79
C LYS A 8 -0.44 3.44 7.79
N LEU A 9 0.20 2.41 7.25
CA LEU A 9 1.19 2.59 6.19
C LEU A 9 0.58 3.25 4.95
N PHE A 10 -0.60 2.80 4.52
CA PHE A 10 -1.30 3.37 3.35
C PHE A 10 -1.67 4.85 3.55
N ARG A 11 -1.99 5.27 4.77
CA ARG A 11 -2.20 6.69 5.10
C ARG A 11 -0.88 7.45 5.16
N ALA A 12 0.17 6.84 5.70
CA ALA A 12 1.50 7.42 5.76
C ALA A 12 2.03 7.69 4.34
N VAL A 13 1.93 6.75 3.40
CA VAL A 13 2.37 6.95 2.00
C VAL A 13 1.53 7.95 1.21
N GLN A 14 0.28 8.20 1.62
CA GLN A 14 -0.54 9.24 1.01
C GLN A 14 -0.14 10.65 1.47
N THR A 15 0.40 10.75 2.68
CA THR A 15 0.81 12.03 3.29
C THR A 15 2.29 12.30 3.09
N ASP A 16 3.10 11.24 3.01
CA ASP A 16 4.55 11.26 2.89
C ASP A 16 4.98 10.67 1.53
N SER A 17 5.23 11.58 0.58
CA SER A 17 5.67 11.22 -0.77
C SER A 17 7.00 10.46 -0.78
N GLY A 18 7.89 10.72 0.19
CA GLY A 18 9.18 10.04 0.29
C GLY A 18 9.02 8.57 0.66
N LEU A 19 8.14 8.27 1.61
CA LEU A 19 7.79 6.90 1.98
C LEU A 19 7.11 6.18 0.81
N ARG A 20 6.26 6.89 0.06
CA ARG A 20 5.62 6.35 -1.15
C ARG A 20 6.64 5.96 -2.21
N GLU A 21 7.58 6.83 -2.54
CA GLU A 21 8.62 6.56 -3.53
C GLU A 21 9.55 5.42 -3.08
N LYS A 22 9.88 5.37 -1.78
CA LYS A 22 10.69 4.30 -1.20
C LYS A 22 10.01 2.93 -1.34
N LEU A 23 8.73 2.84 -1.01
CA LEU A 23 7.97 1.59 -1.13
C LEU A 23 7.67 1.21 -2.58
N ASN A 24 7.45 2.19 -3.47
CA ASN A 24 7.33 1.93 -4.92
C ASN A 24 8.66 1.53 -5.57
N SER A 25 9.80 1.83 -4.92
CA SER A 25 11.11 1.36 -5.39
C SER A 25 11.36 -0.10 -5.03
N ALA A 26 10.51 -0.73 -4.23
CA ALA A 26 10.62 -2.15 -3.92
C ALA A 26 10.33 -2.99 -5.17
N PRO A 27 11.24 -3.91 -5.58
CA PRO A 27 11.04 -4.76 -6.75
C PRO A 27 9.96 -5.83 -6.55
N ASP A 28 9.65 -6.17 -5.30
CA ASP A 28 8.70 -7.20 -4.92
C ASP A 28 8.03 -6.87 -3.58
N LEU A 29 6.90 -7.52 -3.32
CA LEU A 29 6.08 -7.29 -2.13
C LEU A 29 6.79 -7.75 -0.85
N GLU A 30 7.67 -8.75 -0.92
CA GLU A 30 8.47 -9.16 0.24
C GLU A 30 9.43 -8.06 0.67
N THR A 31 10.06 -7.39 -0.28
CA THR A 31 10.91 -6.23 -0.04
C THR A 31 10.11 -5.05 0.51
N LEU A 32 8.90 -4.80 -0.02
CA LEU A 32 8.00 -3.77 0.49
C LEU A 32 7.62 -4.03 1.95
N VAL A 33 7.22 -5.26 2.27
CA VAL A 33 6.84 -5.68 3.62
C VAL A 33 8.02 -5.51 4.59
N LYS A 34 9.22 -5.95 4.20
CA LYS A 34 10.43 -5.74 5.01
C LYS A 34 10.71 -4.26 5.26
N MET A 35 10.59 -3.42 4.24
CA MET A 35 10.77 -1.96 4.39
C MET A 35 9.73 -1.36 5.33
N ALA A 36 8.49 -1.87 5.32
CA ALA A 36 7.44 -1.45 6.23
C ALA A 36 7.72 -1.91 7.67
N GLU A 37 8.20 -3.14 7.87
CA GLU A 37 8.64 -3.66 9.17
C GLU A 37 9.78 -2.81 9.76
N GLU A 38 10.74 -2.38 8.93
CA GLU A 38 11.81 -1.46 9.35
C GLU A 38 11.27 -0.07 9.76
N CYS A 39 10.12 0.34 9.20
CA CYS A 39 9.43 1.57 9.59
C CYS A 39 8.52 1.39 10.83
N GLY A 40 8.47 0.18 11.41
CA GLY A 40 7.66 -0.15 12.58
C GLY A 40 6.25 -0.67 12.26
N TYR A 41 5.95 -1.01 11.00
CA TYR A 41 4.67 -1.58 10.59
C TYR A 41 4.82 -3.09 10.37
N TYR A 42 4.13 -3.89 11.19
CA TYR A 42 4.26 -5.35 11.15
C TYR A 42 3.06 -5.99 10.47
N PHE A 43 3.24 -6.47 9.25
CA PHE A 43 2.23 -7.21 8.49
C PHE A 43 2.89 -8.14 7.46
N THR A 44 2.15 -9.12 6.96
CA THR A 44 2.66 -10.06 5.95
C THR A 44 2.31 -9.65 4.52
N VAL A 45 2.99 -10.24 3.53
CA VAL A 45 2.67 -10.05 2.09
C VAL A 45 1.24 -10.47 1.79
N GLU A 46 0.75 -11.53 2.43
CA GLU A 46 -0.62 -12.01 2.26
C GLU A 46 -1.63 -10.98 2.76
N GLU A 47 -1.39 -10.39 3.93
CA GLU A 47 -2.26 -9.35 4.50
C GLU A 47 -2.20 -8.03 3.72
N TRP A 48 -1.02 -7.69 3.18
CA TRP A 48 -0.88 -6.59 2.24
C TRP A 48 -1.74 -6.82 1.01
N LYS A 49 -1.61 -7.98 0.35
CA LYS A 49 -2.42 -8.34 -0.82
C LYS A 49 -3.92 -8.40 -0.50
N ASP A 50 -4.31 -8.95 0.64
CA ASP A 50 -5.71 -8.98 1.09
C ASP A 50 -6.24 -7.56 1.29
N THR A 51 -5.44 -6.63 1.80
CA THR A 51 -5.90 -5.27 2.09
C THR A 51 -5.83 -4.33 0.89
N THR A 52 -4.74 -4.37 0.12
CA THR A 52 -4.55 -3.53 -1.07
C THR A 52 -5.22 -4.11 -2.30
N GLY A 53 -5.27 -5.44 -2.44
CA GLY A 53 -5.97 -6.12 -3.53
C GLY A 53 -7.48 -5.92 -3.45
N PHE A 54 -8.06 -6.01 -2.24
CA PHE A 54 -9.46 -5.66 -2.02
C PHE A 54 -9.74 -4.19 -2.33
N LYS A 55 -8.77 -3.31 -2.07
CA LYS A 55 -8.83 -1.90 -2.43
C LYS A 55 -8.74 -1.64 -3.93
N VAL A 56 -8.07 -2.49 -4.72
CA VAL A 56 -8.05 -2.34 -6.20
C VAL A 56 -9.41 -2.73 -6.78
N GLU A 57 -10.03 -3.82 -6.32
CA GLU A 57 -11.39 -4.17 -6.76
C GLU A 57 -12.46 -3.15 -6.31
N GLU A 58 -12.28 -2.46 -5.17
CA GLU A 58 -13.17 -1.36 -4.76
C GLU A 58 -12.82 0.01 -5.38
N LEU A 59 -11.54 0.32 -5.70
CA LEU A 59 -11.11 1.60 -6.30
C LEU A 59 -11.12 1.63 -7.83
N GLU A 60 -11.14 0.48 -8.52
CA GLU A 60 -11.41 0.46 -9.96
C GLU A 60 -12.84 0.97 -10.27
N GLY A 61 -13.71 1.05 -9.27
CA GLY A 61 -15.00 1.75 -9.35
C GLY A 61 -14.92 3.29 -9.37
N GLU A 62 -13.81 3.92 -8.94
CA GLU A 62 -13.69 5.39 -8.84
C GLU A 62 -12.63 6.00 -9.77
N LEU A 63 -11.74 5.22 -10.40
CA LEU A 63 -10.75 5.73 -11.36
C LEU A 63 -11.10 5.52 -12.84
N SER A 64 -12.32 5.05 -13.15
CA SER A 64 -12.83 4.92 -14.52
C SER A 64 -13.53 6.19 -15.04
N GLU A 65 -13.22 7.37 -14.49
CA GLU A 65 -13.78 8.65 -14.96
C GLU A 65 -12.73 9.78 -15.04
N ILE A 66 -11.56 9.52 -15.63
CA ILE A 66 -10.85 10.62 -16.30
C ILE A 66 -11.31 10.62 -17.77
N PRO A 67 -12.41 11.32 -18.13
CA PRO A 67 -12.73 11.54 -19.53
C PRO A 67 -11.59 12.34 -20.17
N GLY A 68 -11.30 11.99 -21.42
CA GLY A 68 -10.06 12.29 -22.11
C GLY A 68 -9.58 13.74 -22.06
N LEU A 69 -8.25 13.87 -22.12
CA LEU A 69 -7.58 15.03 -22.68
C LEU A 69 -6.68 14.59 -23.83
#